data_AF-C7YWD0-F1
#
_entry.id   AF-C7YWD0-F1
#
_cell.length_a   1.000
_cell.length_b   1.000
_cell.length_c   1.000
_cell.angle_alpha   90.00
_cell.angle_beta   90.00
_cell.angle_gamma   90.00
#
_symmetry.space_group_name_H-M   'P 1'
#
loop_
_entity.id
_entity.type
_entity.pdbx_description
1 polymer ?
#
loop_
_entity_poly.entity_id
_entity_poly.type
_entity_poly.pdbx_seq_one_letter_code
_entity_poly.pdbx_strand_id
1 'polypeptide(L)'
;MDITSDDATPRSVPDLPEKAHERKLTLLSLPLEIRLHIYHWLHLMSPVRHAQLAPWYPTPVHCQYILRPLDHILRPLNHEAEPDGGEAKGLLSPYRPLSGLPTSLLRANSQIYHEARLIPFSQNEFVFVNWFASGLWAARAFTRALAPWQRGALRYVRLEVLARDVVVGGAGREEWRALCGEWASGVRGLRMKMVLGSSTATVSGPSAGGGMGPRSEAARQWVGEGLGLMRKLERVEMEVVSRGMSDEAKMLWCEKLERELREGGLKWAVVVCAEKVHERMEWIKSDVAWKNQSG
;
A
#
# COMPACT_ATOMS: atom_id res chain seq x y z
N MET A 1 51.71 -75.52 26.22
CA MET A 1 51.82 -74.54 25.12
C MET A 1 50.75 -73.52 25.38
N ASP A 2 51.17 -72.38 25.92
CA ASP A 2 50.36 -71.20 26.21
C ASP A 2 49.95 -70.51 24.91
N ILE A 3 48.67 -70.18 24.79
CA ILE A 3 48.18 -69.06 23.97
C ILE A 3 47.05 -68.37 24.76
N THR A 4 47.24 -67.07 24.94
CA THR A 4 46.50 -66.04 25.68
C THR A 4 45.09 -65.74 25.13
N SER A 5 44.11 -65.44 25.99
CA SER A 5 42.93 -64.57 25.75
C SER A 5 42.02 -64.66 27.01
N ASP A 6 41.36 -63.66 27.58
CA ASP A 6 41.12 -62.25 27.28
C ASP A 6 40.70 -61.61 28.62
N ASP A 7 41.35 -60.53 29.02
CA ASP A 7 40.99 -59.74 30.21
C ASP A 7 39.87 -58.76 29.82
N ALA A 8 38.62 -59.21 29.92
CA ALA A 8 37.45 -58.40 29.62
C ALA A 8 37.02 -57.57 30.84
N THR A 9 37.79 -56.52 31.15
CA THR A 9 37.31 -55.43 32.01
C THR A 9 36.29 -54.59 31.23
N PRO A 10 35.05 -54.41 31.70
CA PRO A 10 34.11 -53.51 31.05
C PRO A 10 34.63 -52.07 31.24
N ARG A 11 35.04 -51.45 30.13
CA ARG A 11 35.37 -50.03 30.09
C ARG A 11 34.13 -49.24 30.49
N SER A 12 34.18 -48.61 31.66
CA SER A 12 33.23 -47.60 32.10
C SER A 12 33.11 -46.54 31.01
N VAL A 13 31.90 -46.40 30.47
CA VAL A 13 31.54 -45.29 29.58
C VAL A 13 31.81 -44.00 30.34
N PRO A 14 32.57 -43.03 29.80
CA PRO A 14 32.70 -41.75 30.45
C PRO A 14 31.33 -41.09 30.48
N ASP A 15 30.85 -40.77 31.68
CA ASP A 15 29.64 -39.97 31.91
C ASP A 15 29.71 -38.72 31.04
N LEU A 16 28.86 -38.68 30.01
CA LEU A 16 28.56 -37.45 29.31
C LEU A 16 27.97 -36.49 30.34
N PRO A 17 28.35 -35.20 30.35
CA PRO A 17 27.75 -34.24 31.26
C PRO A 17 26.25 -34.10 30.94
N GLU A 18 25.43 -34.87 31.65
CA GLU A 18 23.99 -34.69 31.80
C GLU A 18 23.76 -33.36 32.50
N LYS A 19 23.76 -32.27 31.73
CA LYS A 19 23.03 -31.01 31.97
C LYS A 19 23.37 -30.01 30.85
N ALA A 20 23.11 -30.40 29.61
CA ALA A 20 22.70 -29.38 28.66
C ALA A 20 21.35 -28.87 29.16
N HIS A 21 21.33 -27.71 29.83
CA HIS A 21 20.08 -27.00 30.05
C HIS A 21 19.37 -26.92 28.69
N GLU A 22 18.26 -27.64 28.53
CA GLU A 22 17.33 -27.44 27.43
C GLU A 22 16.87 -25.99 27.51
N ARG A 23 17.60 -25.10 26.84
CA ARG A 23 17.18 -23.72 26.65
C ARG A 23 15.92 -23.81 25.81
N LYS A 24 14.76 -23.81 26.48
CA LYS A 24 13.46 -23.79 25.83
C LYS A 24 13.45 -22.58 24.90
N LEU A 25 13.52 -22.84 23.60
CA LEU A 25 13.42 -21.82 22.58
C LEU A 25 12.01 -21.24 22.66
N THR A 26 11.91 -19.97 23.03
CA THR A 26 10.67 -19.21 23.05
C THR A 26 10.69 -18.16 21.95
N LEU A 27 9.52 -17.69 21.49
CA LEU A 27 9.43 -16.63 20.48
C LEU A 27 10.27 -15.39 20.86
N LEU A 28 10.24 -14.98 22.14
CA LEU A 28 10.98 -13.81 22.63
C LEU A 28 12.49 -14.05 22.80
N SER A 29 12.94 -15.31 22.79
CA SER A 29 14.36 -15.64 22.78
C SER A 29 15.00 -15.53 21.38
N LEU A 30 14.18 -15.43 20.33
CA LEU A 30 14.67 -15.23 18.96
C LEU A 30 15.18 -13.80 18.76
N PRO A 31 16.20 -13.57 17.90
CA PRO A 31 16.58 -12.25 17.43
C PRO A 31 15.40 -11.45 16.87
N LEU A 32 15.44 -10.13 17.02
CA LEU A 32 14.35 -9.23 16.61
C LEU A 32 14.00 -9.40 15.13
N GLU A 33 14.99 -9.57 14.28
CA GLU A 33 14.84 -9.72 12.83
C GLU A 33 13.99 -10.95 12.49
N ILE A 34 14.22 -12.06 13.20
CA ILE A 34 13.44 -13.30 13.04
C ILE A 34 12.02 -13.09 13.54
N ARG A 35 11.84 -12.41 14.69
CA ARG A 35 10.50 -12.08 15.20
C ARG A 35 9.70 -11.22 14.23
N LEU A 36 10.33 -10.19 13.64
CA LEU A 36 9.71 -9.33 12.62
C LEU A 36 9.31 -10.13 11.37
N HIS A 37 10.13 -11.08 10.92
CA HIS A 37 9.78 -11.98 9.83
C HIS A 37 8.56 -12.83 10.18
N ILE A 38 8.51 -13.40 11.38
CA ILE A 38 7.37 -14.17 11.86
C ILE A 38 6.11 -13.30 11.88
N TYR A 39 6.19 -12.07 12.40
CA TYR A 39 5.05 -11.14 12.42
C TYR A 39 4.57 -10.76 11.02
N HIS A 40 5.49 -10.58 10.07
CA HIS A 40 5.17 -10.32 8.67
C HIS A 40 4.42 -11.50 8.05
N TRP A 41 4.91 -12.73 8.22
CA TRP A 41 4.22 -13.93 7.74
C TRP A 41 2.84 -14.11 8.37
N LEU A 42 2.73 -13.91 9.68
CA LEU A 42 1.44 -13.98 10.38
C LEU A 42 0.45 -12.93 9.85
N HIS A 43 0.93 -11.73 9.54
CA HIS A 43 0.12 -10.71 8.89
C HIS A 43 -0.36 -11.17 7.51
N LEU A 44 0.54 -11.66 6.64
CA LEU A 44 0.19 -12.18 5.32
C LEU A 44 -0.86 -13.30 5.36
N MET A 45 -0.79 -14.18 6.37
CA MET A 45 -1.71 -15.29 6.58
C MET A 45 -3.03 -14.90 7.28
N SER A 46 -3.18 -13.66 7.73
CA SER A 46 -4.39 -13.21 8.45
C SER A 46 -5.34 -12.51 7.47
N PRO A 47 -6.36 -13.18 6.90
CA PRO A 47 -7.26 -12.53 5.95
C PRO A 47 -8.06 -11.41 6.63
N VAL A 48 -8.37 -10.35 5.88
CA VAL A 48 -9.29 -9.33 6.34
C VAL A 48 -10.67 -9.95 6.55
N ARG A 49 -11.17 -9.95 7.79
CA ARG A 49 -12.54 -10.33 8.10
C ARG A 49 -13.44 -9.12 7.95
N HIS A 50 -14.50 -9.23 7.17
CA HIS A 50 -15.50 -8.15 7.08
C HIS A 50 -16.55 -8.36 8.14
N ALA A 51 -16.78 -7.34 8.94
CA ALA A 51 -18.00 -7.25 9.71
C ALA A 51 -19.13 -6.91 8.73
N GLN A 52 -20.11 -7.79 8.60
CA GLN A 52 -21.36 -7.45 7.93
C GLN A 52 -22.03 -6.35 8.75
N LEU A 53 -21.99 -5.11 8.24
CA LEU A 53 -22.49 -3.93 8.96
C LEU A 53 -24.01 -3.98 9.15
N ALA A 54 -24.72 -4.52 8.16
CA ALA A 54 -26.15 -4.85 8.26
C ALA A 54 -26.50 -5.96 7.25
N PRO A 55 -27.55 -6.77 7.51
CA PRO A 55 -27.98 -7.85 6.62
C PRO A 55 -28.28 -7.39 5.18
N TRP A 56 -28.84 -6.19 5.05
CA TRP A 56 -29.27 -5.59 3.77
C TRP A 56 -28.15 -4.83 3.06
N TYR A 57 -27.01 -4.64 3.73
CA TYR A 57 -25.91 -3.86 3.19
C TYR A 57 -24.99 -4.79 2.40
N PRO A 58 -24.74 -4.50 1.10
CA PRO A 58 -23.87 -5.35 0.30
C PRO A 58 -22.47 -5.43 0.91
N THR A 59 -21.98 -6.65 1.10
CA THR A 59 -20.59 -6.89 1.49
C THR A 59 -19.70 -6.50 0.31
N PRO A 60 -18.70 -5.61 0.49
CA PRO A 60 -17.78 -5.27 -0.59
C PRO A 60 -17.07 -6.54 -1.07
N VAL A 61 -17.14 -6.82 -2.37
CA VAL A 61 -16.37 -7.90 -2.99
C VAL A 61 -14.96 -7.36 -3.26
N HIS A 62 -13.96 -7.98 -2.64
CA HIS A 62 -12.58 -7.64 -2.94
C HIS A 62 -12.18 -8.20 -4.29
N CYS A 63 -11.83 -7.30 -5.19
CA CYS A 63 -11.25 -7.65 -6.47
C CYS A 63 -9.82 -7.15 -6.50
N GLN A 64 -8.93 -7.97 -7.07
CA GLN A 64 -7.56 -7.54 -7.33
C GLN A 64 -7.60 -6.27 -8.19
N TYR A 65 -6.90 -5.23 -7.74
CA TYR A 65 -6.84 -3.97 -8.46
C TYR A 65 -5.56 -3.93 -9.30
N ILE A 66 -5.66 -4.50 -10.50
CA ILE A 66 -4.54 -4.62 -11.43
C ILE A 66 -4.54 -3.38 -12.33
N LEU A 67 -3.49 -2.58 -12.17
CA LEU A 67 -3.19 -1.44 -13.03
C LEU A 67 -2.10 -1.83 -14.04
N ARG A 68 -2.26 -1.37 -15.28
CA ARG A 68 -1.21 -1.39 -16.31
C ARG A 68 -0.73 0.04 -16.55
N PRO A 69 0.58 0.30 -16.48
CA PRO A 69 1.12 1.57 -16.96
C PRO A 69 0.76 1.78 -18.43
N LEU A 70 0.34 3.00 -18.78
CA LEU A 70 0.22 3.36 -20.20
C LEU A 70 1.63 3.50 -20.79
N ASP A 71 1.89 2.86 -21.91
CA ASP A 71 3.23 2.80 -22.49
C ASP A 71 3.74 4.19 -22.94
N HIS A 72 4.96 4.52 -22.54
CA HIS A 72 5.68 5.68 -23.07
C HIS A 72 6.19 5.34 -24.48
N ILE A 73 5.43 5.68 -25.52
CA ILE A 73 5.98 5.68 -26.89
C ILE A 73 6.98 6.86 -27.09
N LEU A 74 7.10 7.78 -26.12
CA LEU A 74 7.78 9.07 -26.30
C LEU A 74 8.90 9.41 -25.28
N ARG A 75 9.58 8.43 -24.66
CA ARG A 75 10.88 8.75 -24.04
C ARG A 75 11.96 8.68 -25.12
N PRO A 76 12.64 9.79 -25.49
CA PRO A 76 13.80 9.71 -26.36
C PRO A 76 14.84 8.81 -25.68
N LEU A 77 15.31 7.80 -26.41
CA LEU A 77 16.47 6.98 -26.09
C LEU A 77 17.71 7.86 -25.99
N ASN A 78 17.87 8.58 -24.89
CA ASN A 78 19.10 9.29 -24.53
C ASN A 78 19.30 9.19 -23.03
N HIS A 79 19.61 7.98 -22.59
CA HIS A 79 20.58 7.74 -21.52
C HIS A 79 21.01 6.29 -21.67
N GLU A 80 22.25 6.10 -22.12
CA GLU A 80 23.00 4.87 -21.89
C GLU A 80 23.08 4.66 -20.38
N ALA A 81 22.10 3.96 -19.85
CA ALA A 81 22.14 3.35 -18.55
C ALA A 81 21.80 1.88 -18.79
N GLU A 82 22.81 1.04 -18.58
CA GLU A 82 22.75 -0.42 -18.48
C GLU A 82 21.39 -0.93 -17.97
N PRO A 83 20.85 -2.04 -18.51
CA PRO A 83 19.65 -2.66 -18.01
C PRO A 83 19.98 -3.42 -16.73
N ASP A 84 20.23 -2.68 -15.64
CA ASP A 84 20.16 -3.28 -14.32
C ASP A 84 18.70 -3.73 -14.13
N GLY A 85 18.51 -5.02 -13.88
CA GLY A 85 17.24 -5.76 -13.91
C GLY A 85 16.25 -5.37 -12.81
N GLY A 86 15.98 -4.07 -12.66
CA GLY A 86 14.92 -3.53 -11.83
C GLY A 86 13.69 -3.28 -12.70
N GLU A 87 12.88 -4.31 -12.93
CA GLU A 87 11.46 -4.12 -13.28
C GLU A 87 10.92 -2.97 -12.42
N ALA A 88 10.27 -1.98 -13.05
CA ALA A 88 9.79 -0.77 -12.40
C ALA A 88 8.91 -1.13 -11.19
N LYS A 89 9.52 -1.19 -9.99
CA LYS A 89 8.86 -1.63 -8.75
C LYS A 89 7.61 -0.79 -8.52
N GLY A 90 6.45 -1.36 -8.83
CA GLY A 90 5.13 -0.77 -8.59
C GLY A 90 4.95 -0.35 -7.14
N LEU A 91 3.94 0.47 -6.86
CA LEU A 91 3.65 0.95 -5.51
C LEU A 91 3.63 -0.20 -4.48
N LEU A 92 2.87 -1.22 -4.84
CA LEU A 92 2.68 -2.50 -4.16
C LEU A 92 2.33 -3.53 -5.23
N SER A 93 2.74 -4.78 -5.02
CA SER A 93 2.32 -5.87 -5.91
C SER A 93 0.79 -5.98 -5.94
N PRO A 94 0.14 -6.05 -7.11
CA PRO A 94 -1.30 -6.25 -7.21
C PRO A 94 -1.73 -7.65 -6.76
N TYR A 95 -0.79 -8.60 -6.66
CA TYR A 95 -1.03 -9.99 -6.24
C TYR A 95 -0.82 -10.20 -4.73
N ARG A 96 -0.68 -9.13 -3.97
CA ARG A 96 -0.49 -9.23 -2.52
C ARG A 96 -1.75 -9.81 -1.83
N PRO A 97 -1.57 -10.56 -0.72
CA PRO A 97 -2.68 -10.90 0.15
C PRO A 97 -3.33 -9.65 0.75
N LEU A 98 -4.65 -9.69 0.90
CA LEU A 98 -5.40 -8.73 1.70
C LEU A 98 -5.36 -9.15 3.15
N SER A 99 -4.53 -8.46 3.93
CA SER A 99 -4.17 -8.88 5.27
C SER A 99 -4.75 -7.96 6.35
N GLY A 100 -5.43 -8.56 7.31
CA GLY A 100 -5.92 -7.88 8.51
C GLY A 100 -4.83 -7.61 9.53
N LEU A 101 -5.18 -6.81 10.55
CA LEU A 101 -4.40 -6.68 11.78
C LEU A 101 -4.57 -7.97 12.61
N PRO A 102 -3.50 -8.73 12.92
CA PRO A 102 -3.60 -9.88 13.83
C PRO A 102 -3.74 -9.37 15.28
N THR A 103 -4.91 -8.85 15.62
CA THR A 103 -5.17 -8.19 16.91
C THR A 103 -4.98 -9.12 18.10
N SER A 104 -5.25 -10.42 17.94
CA SER A 104 -4.96 -11.45 18.96
C SER A 104 -3.47 -11.51 19.29
N LEU A 105 -2.60 -11.49 18.28
CA LEU A 105 -1.15 -11.46 18.46
C LEU A 105 -0.70 -10.16 19.15
N LEU A 106 -1.22 -9.02 18.68
CA LEU A 106 -0.90 -7.71 19.26
C LEU A 106 -1.35 -7.57 20.73
N ARG A 107 -2.35 -8.35 21.15
CA ARG A 107 -2.84 -8.36 22.53
C ARG A 107 -2.16 -9.40 23.43
N ALA A 108 -1.37 -10.31 22.85
CA ALA A 108 -0.76 -11.40 23.60
C ALA A 108 0.34 -10.92 24.55
N ASN A 109 1.12 -9.92 24.14
CA ASN A 109 2.28 -9.43 24.90
C ASN A 109 2.66 -8.01 24.48
N SER A 110 3.10 -7.17 25.44
CA SER A 110 3.46 -5.76 25.20
C SER A 110 4.69 -5.60 24.31
N GLN A 111 5.71 -6.46 24.45
CA GLN A 111 6.87 -6.45 23.58
C GLN A 111 6.47 -6.79 22.14
N ILE A 112 5.66 -7.85 21.95
CA ILE A 112 5.12 -8.21 20.63
C ILE A 112 4.33 -7.05 20.03
N TYR A 113 3.51 -6.36 20.83
CA TYR A 113 2.78 -5.18 20.38
C TYR A 113 3.73 -4.11 19.84
N HIS A 114 4.76 -3.74 20.59
CA HIS A 114 5.68 -2.67 20.19
C HIS A 114 6.49 -3.02 18.94
N GLU A 115 6.87 -4.29 18.77
CA GLU A 115 7.62 -4.77 17.61
C GLU A 115 6.73 -4.87 16.36
N ALA A 116 5.49 -5.36 16.50
CA ALA A 116 4.65 -5.72 15.36
C ALA A 116 3.63 -4.65 14.94
N ARG A 117 3.25 -3.71 15.83
CA ARG A 117 2.12 -2.78 15.58
C ARG A 117 2.23 -1.93 14.31
N LEU A 118 3.44 -1.70 13.80
CA LEU A 118 3.67 -0.91 12.59
C LEU A 118 3.49 -1.72 11.30
N ILE A 119 3.60 -3.04 11.37
CA ILE A 119 3.59 -3.92 10.20
C ILE A 119 2.31 -3.70 9.37
N PRO A 120 1.09 -3.71 9.93
CA PRO A 120 -0.10 -3.56 9.10
C PRO A 120 -0.22 -2.19 8.44
N PHE A 121 0.27 -1.12 9.09
CA PHE A 121 0.25 0.23 8.51
C PHE A 121 1.30 0.41 7.41
N SER A 122 2.47 -0.20 7.60
CA SER A 122 3.58 -0.09 6.65
C SER A 122 3.46 -1.02 5.47
N GLN A 123 2.79 -2.16 5.66
CA GLN A 123 2.68 -3.17 4.64
C GLN A 123 1.39 -3.01 3.84
N ASN A 124 0.23 -2.65 4.42
CA ASN A 124 -1.04 -2.63 3.68
C ASN A 124 -1.25 -1.42 2.75
N GLU A 125 -2.08 -1.64 1.72
CA GLU A 125 -2.77 -0.58 0.98
C GLU A 125 -4.06 -0.24 1.70
N PHE A 126 -4.27 1.03 2.02
CA PHE A 126 -5.53 1.52 2.60
C PHE A 126 -6.38 2.10 1.47
N VAL A 127 -7.54 1.50 1.24
CA VAL A 127 -8.36 1.76 0.04
C VAL A 127 -9.61 2.56 0.41
N PHE A 128 -9.78 3.71 -0.26
CA PHE A 128 -10.92 4.59 -0.12
C PHE A 128 -11.58 4.79 -1.49
N VAL A 129 -12.66 4.04 -1.73
CA VAL A 129 -13.38 4.03 -3.01
C VAL A 129 -14.49 5.06 -3.06
N ASN A 130 -14.86 5.45 -4.28
CA ASN A 130 -15.98 6.35 -4.54
C ASN A 130 -17.26 5.53 -4.74
N TRP A 131 -17.92 5.17 -3.64
CA TRP A 131 -19.16 4.37 -3.66
C TRP A 131 -20.40 5.25 -3.47
N PHE A 132 -20.69 5.70 -2.25
CA PHE A 132 -21.80 6.62 -1.93
C PHE A 132 -21.37 8.09 -1.87
N ALA A 133 -20.07 8.32 -1.64
CA ALA A 133 -19.43 9.62 -1.59
C ALA A 133 -17.97 9.47 -2.05
N SER A 134 -17.33 10.60 -2.35
CA SER A 134 -15.91 10.66 -2.71
C SER A 134 -15.04 10.00 -1.65
N GLY A 135 -14.08 9.19 -2.08
CA GLY A 135 -13.13 8.51 -1.20
C GLY A 135 -12.33 9.48 -0.32
N LEU A 136 -12.24 10.75 -0.71
CA LEU A 136 -11.66 11.83 0.08
C LEU A 136 -12.25 11.90 1.49
N TRP A 137 -13.58 11.90 1.61
CA TRP A 137 -14.26 12.04 2.91
C TRP A 137 -14.03 10.82 3.81
N ALA A 138 -14.07 9.62 3.23
CA ALA A 138 -13.77 8.38 3.95
C ALA A 138 -12.31 8.37 4.44
N ALA A 139 -11.38 8.78 3.58
CA ALA A 139 -9.97 8.89 3.92
C ALA A 139 -9.71 9.91 5.04
N ARG A 140 -10.42 11.04 5.03
CA ARG A 140 -10.39 12.04 6.10
C ARG A 140 -10.89 11.49 7.42
N ALA A 141 -12.08 10.91 7.44
CA ALA A 141 -12.66 10.33 8.64
C ALA A 141 -11.75 9.25 9.25
N PHE A 142 -11.21 8.37 8.41
CA PHE A 142 -10.24 7.35 8.82
C PHE A 142 -8.97 7.98 9.39
N THR A 143 -8.34 8.91 8.68
CA THR A 143 -7.03 9.46 9.07
C THR A 143 -7.13 10.29 10.36
N ARG A 144 -8.24 11.02 10.58
CA ARG A 144 -8.50 11.75 11.83
C ARG A 144 -8.62 10.84 13.05
N ALA A 145 -9.15 9.64 12.86
CA ALA A 145 -9.29 8.66 13.93
C ALA A 145 -7.96 7.98 14.33
N LEU A 146 -6.91 8.15 13.52
CA LEU A 146 -5.61 7.53 13.77
C LEU A 146 -4.75 8.34 14.77
N ALA A 147 -4.13 7.62 15.69
CA ALA A 147 -3.08 8.15 16.55
C ALA A 147 -1.90 8.68 15.71
N PRO A 148 -1.12 9.66 16.21
CA PRO A 148 0.00 10.23 15.45
C PRO A 148 1.01 9.19 14.93
N TRP A 149 1.31 8.16 15.73
CA TRP A 149 2.23 7.09 15.30
C TRP A 149 1.64 6.21 14.18
N GLN A 150 0.32 6.01 14.15
CA GLN A 150 -0.36 5.25 13.10
C GLN A 150 -0.33 6.01 11.78
N ARG A 151 -0.60 7.33 11.82
CA ARG A 151 -0.47 8.23 10.67
C ARG A 151 0.96 8.23 10.13
N GLY A 152 1.96 8.30 11.02
CA GLY A 152 3.37 8.22 10.64
C GLY A 152 3.82 6.85 10.12
N ALA A 153 3.07 5.77 10.41
CA ALA A 153 3.36 4.41 9.96
C ALA A 153 2.68 4.04 8.63
N LEU A 154 1.60 4.74 8.26
CA LEU A 154 0.87 4.54 7.01
C LEU A 154 1.80 4.75 5.81
N ARG A 155 1.86 3.82 4.86
CA ARG A 155 2.76 3.91 3.68
C ARG A 155 2.05 4.01 2.35
N TYR A 156 0.99 3.24 2.16
CA TYR A 156 0.37 3.07 0.85
C TYR A 156 -1.13 3.32 0.93
N VAL A 157 -1.64 4.18 0.07
CA VAL A 157 -3.05 4.54 0.02
C VAL A 157 -3.57 4.46 -1.41
N ARG A 158 -4.77 3.92 -1.58
CA ARG A 158 -5.57 4.06 -2.79
C ARG A 158 -6.74 4.99 -2.52
N LEU A 159 -6.88 6.01 -3.35
CA LEU A 159 -7.89 7.04 -3.20
C LEU A 159 -8.63 7.26 -4.52
N GLU A 160 -9.95 7.12 -4.48
CA GLU A 160 -10.82 7.47 -5.60
C GLU A 160 -11.52 8.80 -5.31
N VAL A 161 -11.32 9.80 -6.18
CA VAL A 161 -11.89 11.14 -6.01
C VAL A 161 -12.59 11.63 -7.27
N LEU A 162 -13.53 12.56 -7.08
CA LEU A 162 -14.02 13.40 -8.15
C LEU A 162 -13.14 14.64 -8.25
N ALA A 163 -12.77 15.06 -9.45
CA ALA A 163 -11.92 16.24 -9.63
C ALA A 163 -12.53 17.51 -9.02
N ARG A 164 -13.86 17.63 -8.99
CA ARG A 164 -14.53 18.77 -8.35
C ARG A 164 -14.19 18.90 -6.86
N ASP A 165 -13.95 17.79 -6.17
CA ASP A 165 -13.70 17.79 -4.72
C ASP A 165 -12.31 18.33 -4.40
N VAL A 166 -11.34 18.20 -5.30
CA VAL A 166 -9.95 18.61 -5.06
C VAL A 166 -9.58 19.88 -5.85
N VAL A 167 -10.15 20.07 -7.04
CA VAL A 167 -9.74 21.12 -7.99
C VAL A 167 -10.61 22.38 -7.91
N VAL A 168 -11.92 22.30 -7.64
CA VAL A 168 -12.84 23.44 -7.88
C VAL A 168 -12.94 24.41 -6.68
N GLY A 169 -12.29 24.10 -5.55
CA GLY A 169 -12.30 24.95 -4.35
C GLY A 169 -13.43 24.61 -3.37
N GLY A 170 -13.53 25.36 -2.27
CA GLY A 170 -14.49 25.13 -1.20
C GLY A 170 -14.09 23.98 -0.25
N ALA A 171 -15.08 23.42 0.46
CA ALA A 171 -14.88 22.45 1.54
C ALA A 171 -14.04 21.23 1.10
N GLY A 172 -14.26 20.70 -0.11
CA GLY A 172 -13.48 19.56 -0.61
C GLY A 172 -11.98 19.87 -0.70
N ARG A 173 -11.61 21.09 -1.10
CA ARG A 173 -10.20 21.49 -1.20
C ARG A 173 -9.54 21.63 0.17
N GLU A 174 -10.27 22.17 1.13
CA GLU A 174 -9.79 22.28 2.52
C GLU A 174 -9.54 20.89 3.11
N GLU A 175 -10.46 19.95 2.86
CA GLU A 175 -10.29 18.56 3.26
C GLU A 175 -9.11 17.90 2.53
N TRP A 176 -8.94 18.13 1.23
CA TRP A 176 -7.80 17.63 0.48
C TRP A 176 -6.47 18.11 1.05
N ARG A 177 -6.34 19.41 1.33
CA ARG A 177 -5.16 20.01 1.96
C ARG A 177 -4.90 19.41 3.34
N ALA A 178 -5.95 19.28 4.17
CA ALA A 178 -5.84 18.69 5.50
C ALA A 178 -5.42 17.21 5.44
N LEU A 179 -5.98 16.42 4.51
CA LEU A 179 -5.60 15.02 4.32
C LEU A 179 -4.13 14.89 3.96
N CYS A 180 -3.67 15.66 2.97
CA CYS A 180 -2.29 15.64 2.53
C CYS A 180 -1.33 16.06 3.66
N GLY A 181 -1.71 17.05 4.46
CA GLY A 181 -0.96 17.45 5.66
C GLY A 181 -0.85 16.34 6.70
N GLU A 182 -1.92 15.60 6.97
CA GLU A 182 -1.90 14.46 7.89
C GLU A 182 -1.09 13.27 7.37
N TRP A 183 -1.07 13.07 6.05
CA TRP A 183 -0.29 12.04 5.38
C TRP A 183 1.19 12.38 5.19
N ALA A 184 1.56 13.64 5.37
CA ALA A 184 2.89 14.16 5.05
C ALA A 184 4.06 13.42 5.70
N SER A 185 3.84 12.88 6.89
CA SER A 185 4.88 12.19 7.66
C SER A 185 5.05 10.71 7.32
N GLY A 186 4.08 10.12 6.61
CA GLY A 186 3.96 8.67 6.50
C GLY A 186 3.86 8.15 5.07
N VAL A 187 2.90 8.68 4.30
CA VAL A 187 2.53 8.10 3.00
C VAL A 187 3.66 8.30 2.01
N ARG A 188 4.07 7.19 1.39
CA ARG A 188 5.10 7.13 0.35
C ARG A 188 4.53 6.80 -1.02
N GLY A 189 3.44 6.05 -1.02
CA GLY A 189 2.78 5.63 -2.23
C GLY A 189 1.32 6.03 -2.26
N LEU A 190 0.91 6.70 -3.32
CA LEU A 190 -0.48 7.05 -3.57
C LEU A 190 -0.93 6.46 -4.90
N ARG A 191 -1.93 5.59 -4.88
CA ARG A 191 -2.69 5.21 -6.06
C ARG A 191 -3.95 6.07 -6.11
N MET A 192 -4.09 6.88 -7.15
CA MET A 192 -5.17 7.84 -7.25
C MET A 192 -5.98 7.58 -8.51
N LYS A 193 -7.28 7.38 -8.33
CA LYS A 193 -8.25 7.40 -9.43
C LYS A 193 -8.98 8.71 -9.41
N MET A 194 -8.86 9.49 -10.48
CA MET A 194 -9.52 10.78 -10.59
C MET A 194 -10.56 10.75 -11.71
N VAL A 195 -11.82 10.95 -11.33
CA VAL A 195 -12.92 11.11 -12.30
C VAL A 195 -13.05 12.58 -12.68
N LEU A 196 -12.78 12.89 -13.94
CA LEU A 196 -12.91 14.22 -14.51
C LEU A 196 -14.34 14.39 -15.07
N GLY A 197 -15.09 15.36 -14.54
CA GLY A 197 -16.32 15.84 -15.16
C GLY A 197 -16.03 16.77 -16.35
N SER A 198 -17.04 17.04 -17.18
CA SER A 198 -16.92 17.86 -18.41
C SER A 198 -16.33 19.26 -18.17
N SER A 199 -16.56 19.85 -16.98
CA SER A 199 -16.02 21.16 -16.58
C SER A 199 -14.63 21.09 -15.93
N THR A 200 -14.20 19.92 -15.43
CA THR A 200 -12.93 19.75 -14.69
C THR A 200 -11.82 19.11 -15.53
N ALA A 201 -12.19 18.45 -16.64
CA ALA A 201 -11.22 17.94 -17.62
C ALA A 201 -10.32 19.06 -18.19
N THR A 202 -10.88 20.26 -18.31
CA THR A 202 -10.20 21.47 -18.81
C THR A 202 -9.39 22.20 -17.73
N VAL A 203 -9.59 21.91 -16.45
CA VAL A 203 -8.88 22.57 -15.33
C VAL A 203 -7.53 21.88 -15.05
N SER A 204 -7.37 20.65 -15.54
CA SER A 204 -6.21 19.81 -15.22
C SER A 204 -5.44 19.34 -16.48
N GLY A 205 -6.03 19.41 -17.67
CA GLY A 205 -5.46 18.98 -18.96
C GLY A 205 -4.77 20.09 -19.78
N PRO A 206 -4.13 19.73 -20.92
CA PRO A 206 -3.33 20.65 -21.72
C PRO A 206 -4.16 21.78 -22.37
N SER A 207 -3.52 22.93 -22.53
CA SER A 207 -4.05 24.08 -23.25
C SER A 207 -4.08 23.80 -24.75
N ALA A 208 -5.24 23.49 -25.32
CA ALA A 208 -5.47 23.72 -26.73
C ALA A 208 -5.73 25.23 -26.92
N GLY A 209 -4.67 26.04 -26.89
CA GLY A 209 -4.73 27.50 -27.05
C GLY A 209 -4.05 28.25 -25.90
N GLY A 210 -3.01 29.02 -26.24
CA GLY A 210 -2.08 29.72 -25.35
C GLY A 210 -2.68 30.79 -24.43
N GLY A 211 -3.55 30.40 -23.49
CA GLY A 211 -3.97 31.23 -22.36
C GLY A 211 -3.30 30.78 -21.05
N MET A 212 -2.37 31.58 -20.54
CA MET A 212 -1.68 31.42 -19.25
C MET A 212 -2.60 31.83 -18.07
N GLY A 213 -3.83 31.29 -18.00
CA GLY A 213 -4.90 31.77 -17.10
C GLY A 213 -5.18 30.94 -15.83
N PRO A 214 -6.33 31.21 -15.14
CA PRO A 214 -6.76 30.65 -13.83
C PRO A 214 -6.71 29.12 -13.67
N ARG A 215 -6.64 28.40 -14.79
CA ARG A 215 -6.57 26.93 -14.85
C ARG A 215 -5.20 26.38 -14.46
N SER A 216 -4.12 27.07 -14.81
CA SER A 216 -2.77 26.70 -14.33
C SER A 216 -2.63 26.92 -12.83
N GLU A 217 -3.36 27.90 -12.29
CA GLU A 217 -3.38 28.22 -10.87
C GLU A 217 -4.15 27.16 -10.07
N ALA A 218 -5.31 26.69 -10.55
CA ALA A 218 -6.05 25.61 -9.92
C ALA A 218 -5.23 24.30 -9.87
N ALA A 219 -4.52 23.97 -10.95
CA ALA A 219 -3.58 22.84 -11.00
C ALA A 219 -2.45 23.00 -9.95
N ARG A 220 -1.82 24.17 -9.89
CA ARG A 220 -0.80 24.49 -8.88
C ARG A 220 -1.33 24.46 -7.46
N GLN A 221 -2.59 24.84 -7.24
CA GLN A 221 -3.20 24.86 -5.91
C GLN A 221 -3.47 23.44 -5.41
N TRP A 222 -4.14 22.57 -6.18
CA TRP A 222 -4.41 21.21 -5.66
C TRP A 222 -3.15 20.33 -5.60
N VAL A 223 -2.19 20.55 -6.51
CA VAL A 223 -0.90 19.85 -6.48
C VAL A 223 -0.02 20.42 -5.37
N GLY A 224 0.30 21.72 -5.41
CA GLY A 224 1.23 22.36 -4.48
C GLY A 224 0.71 22.43 -3.05
N GLU A 225 -0.56 22.80 -2.86
CA GLU A 225 -1.19 22.87 -1.53
C GLU A 225 -1.79 21.55 -1.06
N GLY A 226 -1.78 20.52 -1.91
CA GLY A 226 -2.18 19.16 -1.58
C GLY A 226 -0.98 18.23 -1.57
N LEU A 227 -0.75 17.55 -2.70
CA LEU A 227 0.32 16.55 -2.85
C LEU A 227 1.71 17.07 -2.46
N GLY A 228 2.02 18.35 -2.75
CA GLY A 228 3.27 19.01 -2.38
C GLY A 228 3.54 19.03 -0.87
N LEU A 229 2.50 18.91 -0.04
CA LEU A 229 2.65 18.76 1.41
C LEU A 229 3.19 17.38 1.80
N MET A 230 3.04 16.38 0.93
CA MET A 230 3.40 14.99 1.21
C MET A 230 4.91 14.74 1.00
N ARG A 231 5.73 15.26 1.90
CA ARG A 231 7.21 15.24 1.80
C ARG A 231 7.86 13.86 1.73
N LYS A 232 7.14 12.77 1.98
CA LYS A 232 7.66 11.41 1.81
C LYS A 232 7.08 10.68 0.61
N LEU A 233 6.26 11.36 -0.20
CA LEU A 233 5.67 10.79 -1.40
C LEU A 233 6.77 10.49 -2.41
N GLU A 234 6.90 9.22 -2.74
CA GLU A 234 7.88 8.65 -3.66
C GLU A 234 7.22 8.30 -5.00
N ARG A 235 5.96 7.84 -4.98
CA ARG A 235 5.28 7.36 -6.19
C ARG A 235 3.79 7.67 -6.19
N VAL A 236 3.30 8.12 -7.34
CA VAL A 236 1.87 8.32 -7.64
C VAL A 236 1.47 7.46 -8.83
N GLU A 237 0.60 6.48 -8.62
CA GLU A 237 -0.04 5.73 -9.73
C GLU A 237 -1.38 6.39 -10.04
N MET A 238 -1.50 7.01 -11.21
CA MET A 238 -2.64 7.84 -11.58
C MET A 238 -3.52 7.14 -12.62
N GLU A 239 -4.80 6.95 -12.29
CA GLU A 239 -5.85 6.54 -13.22
C GLU A 239 -6.76 7.73 -13.52
N VAL A 240 -6.64 8.29 -14.72
CA VAL A 240 -7.46 9.41 -15.18
C VAL A 240 -8.68 8.90 -15.93
N VAL A 241 -9.87 9.13 -15.37
CA VAL A 241 -11.15 8.74 -15.96
C VAL A 241 -11.87 9.97 -16.49
N SER A 242 -11.88 10.13 -17.82
CA SER A 242 -12.59 11.21 -18.51
C SER A 242 -13.22 10.70 -19.80
N ARG A 243 -14.46 11.11 -20.08
CA ARG A 243 -15.12 10.76 -21.35
C ARG A 243 -14.38 11.41 -22.51
N GLY A 244 -14.03 10.62 -23.52
CA GLY A 244 -13.41 11.11 -24.76
C GLY A 244 -11.95 11.56 -24.64
N MET A 245 -11.29 11.33 -23.50
CA MET A 245 -9.85 11.61 -23.35
C MET A 245 -9.04 10.43 -23.89
N SER A 246 -8.20 10.68 -24.89
CA SER A 246 -7.29 9.68 -25.45
C SER A 246 -6.18 9.34 -24.45
N ASP A 247 -5.49 8.22 -24.69
CA ASP A 247 -4.39 7.79 -23.81
C ASP A 247 -3.21 8.76 -23.89
N GLU A 248 -2.94 9.36 -25.06
CA GLU A 248 -1.93 10.41 -25.19
C GLU A 248 -2.28 11.64 -24.34
N ALA A 249 -3.55 12.02 -24.28
CA ALA A 249 -4.01 13.13 -23.46
C ALA A 249 -3.89 12.83 -21.95
N LYS A 250 -4.13 11.57 -21.53
CA LYS A 250 -3.91 11.13 -20.13
C LYS A 250 -2.42 11.13 -19.77
N MET A 251 -1.57 10.71 -20.71
CA MET A 251 -0.11 10.73 -20.52
C MET A 251 0.41 12.15 -20.34
N LEU A 252 0.05 13.08 -21.24
CA LEU A 252 0.40 14.49 -21.13
C LEU A 252 -0.08 15.12 -19.81
N TRP A 253 -1.25 14.70 -19.33
CA TRP A 253 -1.77 15.11 -18.03
C TRP A 253 -0.86 14.65 -16.88
N CYS A 254 -0.43 13.39 -16.89
CA CYS A 254 0.43 12.83 -15.86
C CYS A 254 1.85 13.41 -15.89
N GLU A 255 2.41 13.64 -17.07
CA GLU A 255 3.71 14.32 -17.24
C GLU A 255 3.68 15.74 -16.67
N LYS A 256 2.55 16.45 -16.86
CA LYS A 256 2.35 17.77 -16.25
C LYS A 256 2.28 17.67 -14.72
N LEU A 257 1.52 16.71 -14.19
CA LEU A 257 1.46 16.48 -12.73
C LEU A 257 2.86 16.21 -12.14
N GLU A 258 3.64 15.35 -12.79
CA GLU A 258 5.01 15.04 -12.36
C GLU A 258 5.90 16.29 -12.32
N ARG A 259 5.80 17.13 -13.37
CA ARG A 259 6.52 18.39 -13.45
C ARG A 259 6.15 19.34 -12.32
N GLU A 260 4.86 19.55 -12.07
CA GLU A 260 4.38 20.43 -10.99
C GLU A 260 4.81 19.92 -9.60
N LEU A 261 4.84 18.59 -9.38
CA LEU A 261 5.37 17.99 -8.14
C LEU A 261 6.86 18.27 -7.97
N ARG A 262 7.65 18.11 -9.04
CA ARG A 262 9.09 18.38 -9.04
C ARG A 262 9.41 19.85 -8.82
N GLU A 263 8.71 20.74 -9.51
CA GLU A 263 8.81 22.20 -9.34
C GLU A 263 8.38 22.62 -7.92
N GLY A 264 7.39 21.94 -7.34
CA GLY A 264 6.92 22.12 -5.96
C GLY A 264 7.83 21.53 -4.88
N GLY A 265 8.97 20.94 -5.23
CA GLY A 265 10.00 20.46 -4.29
C GLY A 265 10.04 18.95 -4.05
N LEU A 266 9.12 18.16 -4.63
CA LEU A 266 9.14 16.69 -4.57
C LEU A 266 9.94 16.09 -5.74
N LYS A 267 11.25 16.39 -5.76
CA LYS A 267 12.14 16.04 -6.90
C LYS A 267 12.22 14.54 -7.19
N TRP A 268 12.06 13.68 -6.19
CA TRP A 268 12.12 12.22 -6.31
C TRP A 268 10.76 11.57 -6.63
N ALA A 269 9.66 12.31 -6.58
CA ALA A 269 8.35 11.74 -6.82
C ALA A 269 8.21 11.34 -8.29
N VAL A 270 7.77 10.10 -8.53
CA VAL A 270 7.49 9.59 -9.87
C VAL A 270 5.97 9.46 -10.04
N VAL A 271 5.45 9.96 -11.16
CA VAL A 271 4.05 9.77 -11.55
C VAL A 271 4.00 8.72 -12.64
N VAL A 272 3.15 7.71 -12.47
CA VAL A 272 2.91 6.67 -13.46
C VAL A 272 1.46 6.78 -13.89
N CYS A 273 1.23 7.12 -15.17
CA CYS A 273 -0.09 7.04 -15.75
C CYS A 273 -0.45 5.58 -15.95
N ALA A 274 -1.62 5.18 -15.47
CA ALA A 274 -2.05 3.79 -15.50
C ALA A 274 -3.54 3.68 -15.81
N GLU A 275 -3.93 2.50 -16.27
CA GLU A 275 -5.31 2.13 -16.51
C GLU A 275 -5.65 0.81 -15.83
N LYS A 276 -6.93 0.65 -15.47
CA LYS A 276 -7.42 -0.59 -14.86
C LYS A 276 -7.57 -1.65 -15.94
N VAL A 277 -6.79 -2.73 -15.85
CA VAL A 277 -6.83 -3.84 -16.83
C VAL A 277 -7.93 -4.85 -16.51
N HIS A 278 -8.13 -5.14 -15.22
CA HIS A 278 -8.96 -6.25 -14.83
C HIS A 278 -9.59 -6.07 -13.45
N GLU A 279 -10.77 -6.65 -13.30
CA GLU A 279 -11.47 -6.83 -12.03
C GLU A 279 -11.82 -8.32 -11.93
N ARG A 280 -10.88 -9.15 -11.46
CA ARG A 280 -11.19 -10.55 -11.18
C ARG A 280 -11.96 -10.59 -9.86
N MET A 281 -13.28 -10.77 -9.95
CA MET A 281 -14.11 -11.14 -8.80
C MET A 281 -13.78 -12.59 -8.41
N GLU A 282 -12.83 -12.77 -7.50
CA GLU A 282 -12.70 -14.06 -6.82
C GLU A 282 -13.80 -14.12 -5.76
N TRP A 283 -14.86 -14.85 -6.08
CA TRP A 283 -15.79 -15.31 -5.06
C TRP A 283 -14.99 -16.18 -4.10
N ILE A 284 -14.66 -15.66 -2.93
CA ILE A 284 -14.35 -16.51 -1.79
C ILE A 284 -15.67 -17.20 -1.44
N LYS A 285 -16.00 -18.27 -2.17
CA LYS A 285 -16.95 -19.26 -1.68
C LYS A 285 -16.34 -19.76 -0.39
N SER A 286 -17.00 -19.43 0.70
CA SER A 286 -16.77 -19.98 2.02
C SER A 286 -17.14 -21.47 2.00
N ASP A 287 -16.33 -22.28 1.32
CA ASP A 287 -16.32 -23.74 1.47
C ASP A 287 -15.12 -24.11 2.35
N VAL A 288 -15.13 -23.60 3.58
CA VAL A 288 -14.47 -24.28 4.69
C VAL A 288 -15.55 -25.03 5.47
N ALA A 289 -16.23 -25.93 4.77
CA ALA A 289 -16.89 -27.05 5.42
C ALA A 289 -15.78 -27.92 5.99
N TRP A 290 -15.42 -27.69 7.25
CA TRP A 290 -14.78 -28.72 8.06
C TRP A 290 -15.77 -29.89 8.15
N LYS A 291 -15.72 -30.81 7.19
CA LYS A 291 -16.25 -32.15 7.38
C LYS A 291 -15.37 -32.83 8.41
N ASN A 292 -15.66 -32.59 9.68
CA ASN A 292 -15.38 -33.58 10.72
C ASN A 292 -16.32 -34.75 10.43
N GLN A 293 -15.86 -35.71 9.62
CA GLN A 293 -16.38 -37.06 9.68
C GLN A 293 -15.84 -37.69 10.96
N SER A 294 -16.63 -37.64 12.02
CA SER A 294 -16.50 -38.49 13.20
C SER A 294 -17.90 -38.64 13.79
N GLY A 295 -18.49 -39.83 13.64
CA GLY A 295 -19.85 -40.16 14.05
C GLY A 295 -20.51 -41.03 13.02
#